data_AF-A0A935AIM0-F1
#
_entry.id   AF-A0A935AIM0-F1
#
_cell.length_a   1.000
_cell.length_b   1.000
_cell.length_c   1.000
_cell.angle_alpha   90.00
_cell.angle_beta   90.00
_cell.angle_gamma   90.00
#
_symmetry.space_group_name_H-M   'P 1'
#
loop_
_entity.id
_entity.type
_entity.pdbx_description
1 polymer ?
#
loop_
_entity_poly.entity_id
_entity_poly.type
_entity_poly.pdbx_seq_one_letter_code
_entity_poly.pdbx_strand_id
1 'polypeptide(L)'
;MYRLLICTLILFASISSIKAFSSIDNCENYTSNKEAVVCTVTDFEVTFMNCDLEYIVLNFDFTGVDFGLNGYTIPCAALNFSQQFTSTSSQYIILEADCAEMATFVISDNDNPTCSASFTYGLLCCPCMFTIETEINLGECDNGELFPYLIIDSYGSCIFLIPSLR
;
A
#
# COMPACT_ATOMS: atom_id res chain seq x y z
N MET A 1 50.81 24.60 41.29
CA MET A 1 51.37 25.33 40.13
C MET A 1 50.64 26.66 39.99
N TYR A 2 51.40 27.75 39.94
CA TYR A 2 50.94 29.15 39.90
C TYR A 2 50.13 29.50 38.64
N ARG A 3 49.07 30.31 38.77
CA ARG A 3 49.09 31.74 38.39
C ARG A 3 47.75 32.45 38.65
N LEU A 4 47.82 33.44 39.54
CA LEU A 4 46.89 34.58 39.65
C LEU A 4 46.99 35.47 38.40
N LEU A 5 45.85 36.03 37.96
CA LEU A 5 45.71 37.36 37.34
C LEU A 5 44.21 37.72 37.39
N ILE A 6 43.69 38.24 38.51
CA ILE A 6 43.45 39.67 38.76
C ILE A 6 43.20 40.46 37.45
N CYS A 7 41.93 40.64 37.08
CA CYS A 7 41.52 41.80 36.30
C CYS A 7 40.65 42.68 37.20
N THR A 8 41.33 43.70 37.70
CA THR A 8 40.95 44.84 38.51
C THR A 8 39.53 45.38 38.31
N LEU A 9 38.90 45.65 39.45
CA LEU A 9 37.79 46.59 39.63
C LEU A 9 38.12 47.96 38.99
N ILE A 10 37.15 48.52 38.29
CA ILE A 10 37.03 49.97 38.11
C ILE A 10 35.86 50.42 38.99
N LEU A 11 36.16 51.24 40.01
CA LEU A 11 35.18 51.88 40.90
C LEU A 11 34.82 53.29 40.39
N PHE A 12 33.52 53.49 40.19
CA PHE A 12 32.67 54.69 40.34
C PHE A 12 32.99 56.05 39.68
N ALA A 13 32.05 56.49 38.83
CA ALA A 13 31.44 57.83 38.85
C ALA A 13 30.10 57.74 38.07
N SER A 14 28.96 57.57 38.76
CA SER A 14 28.00 58.63 39.12
C SER A 14 26.83 58.78 38.13
N ILE A 15 25.62 58.76 38.70
CA ILE A 15 24.34 59.33 38.20
C ILE A 15 23.34 58.33 37.58
N SER A 16 22.37 57.98 38.42
CA SER A 16 20.92 57.90 38.17
C SER A 16 20.40 56.93 37.10
N SER A 17 20.02 55.72 37.54
CA SER A 17 18.66 55.16 37.47
C SER A 17 18.74 53.64 37.53
N ILE A 18 18.64 53.07 38.74
CA ILE A 18 18.34 51.64 38.89
C ILE A 18 16.87 51.47 38.50
N LYS A 19 16.61 51.07 37.24
CA LYS A 19 15.38 50.34 36.93
C LYS A 19 15.68 48.87 37.16
N ALA A 20 14.92 48.29 38.09
CA ALA A 20 14.87 46.86 38.33
C ALA A 20 14.78 46.12 36.99
N PHE A 21 15.71 45.20 36.73
CA PHE A 21 15.51 44.22 35.68
C PHE A 21 14.45 43.25 36.22
N SER A 22 13.20 43.57 35.93
CA SER A 22 12.09 42.64 36.08
C SER A 22 12.41 41.41 35.25
N SER A 23 12.32 40.23 35.87
CA SER A 23 12.17 38.95 35.20
C SER A 23 11.16 39.09 34.05
N ILE A 24 11.63 39.04 32.82
CA ILE A 24 10.80 38.61 31.70
C ILE A 24 11.25 37.19 31.42
N ASP A 25 10.44 36.29 31.95
CA ASP A 25 10.36 34.89 31.57
C ASP A 25 9.93 34.87 30.10
N ASN A 26 10.89 35.08 29.19
CA ASN A 26 10.69 34.87 27.78
C ASN A 26 11.18 33.46 27.50
N CYS A 27 10.30 32.49 27.78
CA CYS A 27 10.27 31.27 26.98
C CYS A 27 10.06 31.74 25.53
N GLU A 28 11.16 32.06 24.85
CA GLU A 28 11.16 32.21 23.41
C GLU A 28 10.46 30.96 22.90
N ASN A 29 9.33 31.18 22.24
CA ASN A 29 8.69 30.18 21.41
C ASN A 29 9.72 29.83 20.35
N TYR A 30 10.58 28.85 20.66
CA TYR A 30 11.22 28.01 19.67
C TYR A 30 10.07 27.22 19.04
N THR A 31 9.32 27.87 18.15
CA THR A 31 8.64 27.14 17.09
C THR A 31 9.78 26.53 16.29
N SER A 32 10.12 25.29 16.62
CA SER A 32 10.91 24.48 15.73
C SER A 32 10.14 24.46 14.43
N ASN A 33 10.52 25.32 13.49
CA ASN A 33 10.22 25.13 12.08
C ASN A 33 11.05 23.93 11.63
N LYS A 34 10.78 22.76 12.22
CA LYS A 34 11.13 21.49 11.60
C LYS A 34 10.25 21.49 10.38
N GLU A 35 10.87 21.79 9.24
CA GLU A 35 10.25 21.71 7.93
C GLU A 35 9.43 20.43 7.90
N ALA A 36 8.11 20.56 7.70
CA ALA A 36 7.23 19.42 7.64
C ALA A 36 7.76 18.53 6.52
N VAL A 37 8.16 17.31 6.86
CA VAL A 37 8.65 16.36 5.87
C VAL A 37 7.48 16.13 4.92
N VAL A 38 7.67 16.45 3.64
CA VAL A 38 6.62 16.28 2.64
C VAL A 38 6.50 14.79 2.34
N CYS A 39 5.31 14.23 2.51
CA CYS A 39 5.05 12.84 2.13
C CYS A 39 5.29 12.66 0.63
N THR A 40 6.07 11.64 0.27
CA THR A 40 6.35 11.29 -1.13
C THR A 40 6.46 9.78 -1.29
N VAL A 41 6.03 9.27 -2.46
CA VAL A 41 6.28 7.90 -2.90
C VAL A 41 7.11 8.00 -4.18
N THR A 42 8.36 7.56 -4.12
CA THR A 42 9.32 7.71 -5.23
C THR A 42 9.34 6.50 -6.15
N ASP A 43 8.95 5.34 -5.62
CA ASP A 43 8.89 4.10 -6.37
C ASP A 43 7.70 3.27 -5.90
N PHE A 44 7.01 2.64 -6.85
CA PHE A 44 5.92 1.71 -6.59
C PHE A 44 5.86 0.72 -7.74
N GLU A 45 6.06 -0.55 -7.43
CA GLU A 45 6.08 -1.63 -8.40
C GLU A 45 5.12 -2.74 -7.97
N VAL A 46 4.46 -3.34 -8.96
CA VAL A 46 3.65 -4.54 -8.77
C VAL A 46 4.18 -5.62 -9.70
N THR A 47 4.46 -6.80 -9.14
CA THR A 47 5.09 -7.93 -9.82
C THR A 47 4.22 -9.17 -9.70
N PHE A 48 4.15 -9.96 -10.77
CA PHE A 48 3.44 -11.23 -10.75
C PHE A 48 4.23 -12.30 -10.02
N MET A 49 3.55 -13.06 -9.17
CA MET A 49 4.12 -14.19 -8.46
C MET A 49 3.66 -15.51 -9.09
N ASN A 50 2.36 -15.77 -9.04
CA ASN A 50 1.76 -17.00 -9.55
C ASN A 50 0.26 -16.85 -9.76
N CYS A 51 -0.33 -17.86 -10.40
CA CYS A 51 -1.77 -18.11 -10.36
C CYS A 51 -2.05 -19.27 -9.42
N ASP A 52 -3.17 -19.19 -8.71
CA ASP A 52 -3.76 -20.30 -7.96
C ASP A 52 -5.21 -20.45 -8.42
N LEU A 53 -5.46 -21.44 -9.28
CA LEU A 53 -6.72 -21.62 -10.00
C LEU A 53 -7.12 -20.35 -10.77
N GLU A 54 -8.16 -19.66 -10.33
CA GLU A 54 -8.70 -18.42 -10.90
C GLU A 54 -8.15 -17.14 -10.26
N TYR A 55 -7.35 -17.27 -9.19
CA TYR A 55 -6.78 -16.13 -8.46
C TYR A 55 -5.36 -15.85 -8.95
N ILE A 56 -5.04 -14.57 -9.11
CA ILE A 56 -3.70 -14.09 -9.35
C ILE A 56 -3.10 -13.59 -8.05
N VAL A 57 -1.84 -13.96 -7.81
CA VAL A 57 -1.05 -13.49 -6.67
C VAL A 57 -0.01 -12.53 -7.21
N LEU A 58 -0.06 -11.29 -6.71
CA LEU A 58 0.91 -10.25 -7.02
C LEU A 58 1.67 -9.88 -5.76
N ASN A 59 2.96 -9.61 -5.91
CA ASN A 59 3.77 -8.93 -4.91
C ASN A 59 3.82 -7.45 -5.27
N PHE A 60 3.89 -6.57 -4.28
CA PHE A 60 4.16 -5.16 -4.52
C PHE A 60 5.31 -4.68 -3.62
N ASP A 61 6.01 -3.66 -4.07
CA ASP A 61 7.02 -2.97 -3.26
C ASP A 61 6.94 -1.47 -3.53
N PHE A 62 7.37 -0.67 -2.57
CA PHE A 62 7.38 0.78 -2.70
C PHE A 62 8.46 1.42 -1.83
N THR A 63 8.95 2.57 -2.28
CA THR A 63 9.82 3.43 -1.50
C THR A 63 9.16 4.78 -1.30
N GLY A 64 9.04 5.23 -0.05
CA GLY A 64 8.44 6.51 0.28
C GLY A 64 9.05 7.16 1.52
N VAL A 65 8.80 8.45 1.68
CA VAL A 65 9.17 9.26 2.84
C VAL A 65 7.89 9.75 3.49
N ASP A 66 7.80 9.60 4.82
CA ASP A 66 6.63 9.97 5.63
C ASP A 66 5.32 9.33 5.11
N PHE A 67 5.41 8.06 4.72
CA PHE A 67 4.32 7.28 4.12
C PHE A 67 4.02 6.03 4.93
N GLY A 68 2.74 5.69 5.09
CA GLY A 68 2.25 4.42 5.60
C GLY A 68 2.25 4.29 7.12
N LEU A 69 2.42 5.39 7.88
CA LEU A 69 2.49 5.36 9.34
C LEU A 69 1.18 4.83 9.97
N ASN A 70 0.03 5.31 9.49
CA ASN A 70 -1.30 4.79 9.85
C ASN A 70 -1.88 3.87 8.74
N GLY A 71 -0.99 3.27 7.96
CA GLY A 71 -1.33 2.41 6.83
C GLY A 71 -1.57 3.16 5.53
N TYR A 72 -1.82 2.38 4.50
CA TYR A 72 -2.00 2.83 3.12
C TYR A 72 -3.03 1.93 2.43
N THR A 73 -3.63 2.44 1.37
CA THR A 73 -4.64 1.73 0.59
C THR A 73 -4.13 1.51 -0.83
N ILE A 74 -4.32 0.31 -1.36
CA ILE A 74 -4.07 -0.01 -2.77
C ILE A 74 -5.40 -0.33 -3.46
N PRO A 75 -5.99 0.60 -4.22
CA PRO A 75 -7.09 0.29 -5.13
C PRO A 75 -6.64 -0.08 -6.55
N CYS A 76 -7.48 -0.87 -7.22
CA CYS A 76 -7.49 -1.03 -8.67
C CYS A 76 -8.94 -0.95 -9.16
N ALA A 77 -9.29 0.19 -9.78
CA ALA A 77 -10.67 0.48 -10.18
C ALA A 77 -11.23 -0.48 -11.24
N ALA A 78 -10.41 -0.84 -12.23
CA ALA A 78 -10.78 -1.76 -13.31
C ALA A 78 -11.25 -3.12 -12.78
N LEU A 79 -10.69 -3.56 -11.65
CA LEU A 79 -10.93 -4.87 -11.07
C LEU A 79 -11.84 -4.81 -9.84
N ASN A 80 -12.43 -3.65 -9.56
CA ASN A 80 -13.19 -3.37 -8.34
C ASN A 80 -12.46 -3.80 -7.05
N PHE A 81 -11.13 -3.73 -7.06
CA PHE A 81 -10.27 -4.13 -5.95
C PHE A 81 -9.90 -2.92 -5.10
N SER A 82 -9.89 -3.09 -3.78
CA SER A 82 -9.31 -2.14 -2.84
C SER A 82 -8.96 -2.83 -1.53
N GLN A 83 -7.72 -2.68 -1.09
CA GLN A 83 -7.26 -3.26 0.17
C GLN A 83 -6.41 -2.28 0.95
N GLN A 84 -6.59 -2.29 2.27
CA GLN A 84 -5.77 -1.55 3.21
C GLN A 84 -4.64 -2.41 3.76
N PHE A 85 -3.48 -1.79 3.92
CA PHE A 85 -2.26 -2.39 4.43
C PHE A 85 -1.69 -1.53 5.55
N THR A 86 -0.95 -2.15 6.45
CA THR A 86 -0.15 -1.47 7.45
C THR A 86 1.33 -1.80 7.24
N SER A 87 2.22 -1.17 8.01
CA SER A 87 3.65 -1.48 8.00
C SER A 87 3.99 -2.93 8.39
N THR A 88 3.04 -3.66 8.98
CA THR A 88 3.20 -5.07 9.36
C THR A 88 2.50 -6.05 8.41
N SER A 89 1.74 -5.56 7.43
CA SER A 89 1.06 -6.41 6.47
C SER A 89 2.06 -7.09 5.53
N SER A 90 1.76 -8.33 5.13
CA SER A 90 2.43 -8.94 3.99
C SER A 90 2.10 -8.17 2.71
N GLN A 91 3.09 -7.98 1.84
CA GLN A 91 2.97 -7.17 0.63
C GLN A 91 2.45 -7.99 -0.56
N TYR A 92 1.28 -8.61 -0.38
CA TYR A 92 0.63 -9.39 -1.43
C TYR A 92 -0.76 -8.85 -1.74
N ILE A 93 -1.10 -8.87 -3.03
CA ILE A 93 -2.42 -8.61 -3.55
C ILE A 93 -2.92 -9.93 -4.15
N ILE A 94 -4.10 -10.36 -3.73
CA ILE A 94 -4.76 -11.55 -4.26
C ILE A 94 -6.11 -11.10 -4.79
N LEU A 95 -6.36 -11.36 -6.08
CA LEU A 95 -7.62 -11.04 -6.74
C LEU A 95 -7.94 -12.06 -7.82
N GLU A 96 -9.18 -12.10 -8.28
CA GLU A 96 -9.58 -12.91 -9.43
C GLU A 96 -8.90 -12.40 -10.70
N ALA A 97 -8.48 -13.32 -11.56
CA ALA A 97 -7.79 -12.98 -12.80
C ALA A 97 -8.77 -12.41 -13.84
N ASP A 98 -8.54 -11.19 -14.29
CA ASP A 98 -9.33 -10.52 -15.32
C ASP A 98 -8.45 -10.10 -16.51
N CYS A 99 -8.83 -10.61 -17.68
CA CYS A 99 -8.18 -10.33 -18.96
C CYS A 99 -8.91 -9.25 -19.80
N ALA A 100 -10.03 -8.71 -19.31
CA ALA A 100 -10.86 -7.78 -20.06
C ALA A 100 -10.34 -6.34 -19.98
N GLU A 101 -9.81 -5.95 -18.82
CA GLU A 101 -9.37 -4.58 -18.56
C GLU A 101 -7.91 -4.49 -18.09
N MET A 102 -7.26 -3.37 -18.39
CA MET A 102 -5.89 -3.12 -17.92
C MET A 102 -5.88 -2.71 -16.44
N ALA A 103 -5.16 -3.46 -15.64
CA ALA A 103 -4.94 -3.17 -14.24
C ALA A 103 -3.97 -1.99 -14.07
N THR A 104 -4.44 -0.96 -13.39
CA THR A 104 -3.59 0.09 -12.80
C THR A 104 -3.83 0.11 -11.30
N PHE A 105 -2.78 -0.17 -10.55
CA PHE A 105 -2.78 -0.08 -9.10
C PHE A 105 -2.35 1.33 -8.71
N VAL A 106 -3.02 1.88 -7.69
CA VAL A 106 -2.61 3.12 -7.05
C VAL A 106 -2.26 2.76 -5.61
N ILE A 107 -1.17 3.27 -5.07
CA ILE A 107 -0.88 3.21 -3.64
C ILE A 107 -1.07 4.60 -3.06
N SER A 108 -1.83 4.72 -1.97
CA SER A 108 -2.18 6.00 -1.35
C SER A 108 -2.03 5.92 0.16
N ASP A 109 -1.45 6.96 0.76
CA ASP A 109 -1.38 7.08 2.21
C ASP A 109 -2.78 7.34 2.79
N ASN A 110 -3.07 6.79 3.98
CA ASN A 110 -4.38 6.95 4.61
C ASN A 110 -4.55 8.31 5.32
N ASP A 111 -3.46 8.90 5.84
CA ASP A 111 -3.47 10.20 6.48
C ASP A 111 -3.35 11.33 5.46
N ASN A 112 -2.68 11.07 4.33
CA ASN A 112 -2.54 12.01 3.23
C ASN A 112 -2.86 11.36 1.88
N PRO A 113 -4.14 11.29 1.47
CA PRO A 113 -4.54 10.65 0.21
C PRO A 113 -3.97 11.29 -1.07
N THR A 114 -3.41 12.50 -0.97
CA THR A 114 -2.71 13.12 -2.12
C THR A 114 -1.29 12.58 -2.30
N CYS A 115 -0.72 11.97 -1.27
CA CYS A 115 0.54 11.25 -1.32
C CYS A 115 0.29 9.86 -1.90
N SER A 116 0.49 9.73 -3.21
CA SER A 116 0.21 8.51 -3.93
C SER A 116 1.17 8.29 -5.09
N ALA A 117 1.27 7.04 -5.52
CA ALA A 117 1.92 6.63 -6.75
C ALA A 117 1.05 5.60 -7.47
N SER A 118 1.29 5.41 -8.77
CA SER A 118 0.53 4.44 -9.57
C SER A 118 1.45 3.57 -10.40
N PHE A 119 1.09 2.30 -10.53
CA PHE A 119 1.75 1.33 -11.37
C PHE A 119 0.74 0.69 -12.31
N THR A 120 0.99 0.77 -13.62
CA THR A 120 0.18 0.10 -14.63
C THR A 120 0.82 -1.23 -14.98
N TYR A 121 0.17 -2.33 -14.59
CA TYR A 121 0.63 -3.68 -14.89
C TYR A 121 0.19 -4.12 -16.30
N GLY A 122 -1.05 -3.79 -16.68
CA GLY A 122 -1.68 -4.30 -17.91
C GLY A 122 -2.71 -5.39 -17.62
N LEU A 123 -2.90 -6.33 -18.53
CA LEU A 123 -3.89 -7.40 -18.36
C LEU A 123 -3.42 -8.44 -17.33
N LEU A 124 -4.31 -8.84 -16.41
CA LEU A 124 -4.01 -9.80 -15.34
C LEU A 124 -4.65 -11.15 -15.64
N CYS A 125 -4.00 -11.90 -16.51
CA CYS A 125 -4.48 -13.21 -16.97
C CYS A 125 -3.85 -14.38 -16.21
N CYS A 126 -4.66 -15.37 -15.89
CA CYS A 126 -4.21 -16.69 -15.46
C CYS A 126 -4.44 -17.74 -16.56
N PRO A 127 -3.49 -18.68 -16.75
CA PRO A 127 -3.61 -19.72 -17.75
C PRO A 127 -4.84 -20.58 -17.49
N CYS A 128 -5.51 -20.97 -18.56
CA CYS A 128 -6.64 -21.88 -18.48
C CYS A 128 -6.21 -23.27 -18.07
N MET A 129 -6.85 -23.79 -17.04
CA MET A 129 -6.69 -25.17 -16.61
C MET A 129 -8.04 -25.87 -16.70
N PHE A 130 -8.04 -27.09 -17.23
CA PHE A 130 -9.23 -27.92 -17.28
C PHE A 130 -8.94 -29.23 -16.56
N THR A 131 -9.79 -29.58 -15.61
CA THR A 131 -9.78 -30.91 -15.00
C THR A 131 -10.97 -31.67 -15.55
N ILE A 132 -10.67 -32.82 -16.14
CA ILE A 132 -11.67 -33.71 -16.69
C ILE A 132 -11.76 -34.88 -15.72
N GLU A 133 -12.95 -35.17 -15.22
CA GLU A 133 -13.18 -36.42 -14.51
C GLU A 133 -12.89 -37.58 -15.48
N THR A 134 -11.95 -38.46 -15.13
CA THR A 134 -11.53 -39.57 -16.00
C THR A 134 -12.59 -40.68 -16.11
N GLU A 135 -13.67 -40.55 -15.36
CA GLU A 135 -14.77 -41.51 -15.33
C GLU A 135 -16.03 -40.87 -15.96
N ILE A 136 -16.63 -41.57 -16.90
CA ILE A 136 -17.92 -41.18 -17.47
C ILE A 136 -18.99 -41.65 -16.50
N ASN A 137 -19.73 -40.69 -15.92
CA ASN A 137 -20.91 -41.03 -15.15
C ASN A 137 -22.03 -41.41 -16.11
N LEU A 138 -22.52 -42.65 -16.03
CA LEU A 138 -23.59 -43.12 -16.92
C LEU A 138 -24.97 -42.52 -16.58
N GLY A 139 -25.06 -41.75 -15.49
CA GLY A 139 -26.31 -41.23 -14.96
C GLY A 139 -27.21 -42.32 -14.38
N GLU A 140 -28.39 -41.92 -13.90
CA GLU A 140 -29.44 -42.88 -13.56
C GLU A 140 -30.14 -43.37 -14.84
N CYS A 141 -30.64 -44.60 -14.80
CA CYS A 141 -31.49 -45.14 -15.86
C CYS A 141 -32.91 -44.60 -15.67
N ASP A 142 -33.39 -43.78 -16.59
CA ASP A 142 -34.76 -43.27 -16.62
C ASP A 142 -35.48 -43.78 -17.86
N ASN A 143 -36.60 -44.49 -17.67
CA ASN A 143 -37.41 -45.12 -18.73
C ASN A 143 -36.64 -46.01 -19.73
N GLY A 144 -35.54 -46.64 -19.30
CA GLY A 144 -34.72 -47.52 -20.15
C GLY A 144 -33.69 -46.76 -20.99
N GLU A 145 -33.56 -45.45 -20.80
CA GLU A 145 -32.52 -44.62 -21.39
C GLU A 145 -31.46 -44.28 -20.34
N LEU A 146 -30.19 -44.22 -20.78
CA LEU A 146 -29.07 -43.75 -19.99
C LEU A 146 -28.72 -42.34 -20.44
N PHE A 147 -28.47 -41.46 -19.48
CA PHE A 147 -28.03 -40.09 -19.72
C PHE A 147 -26.59 -39.92 -19.20
N PRO A 148 -25.59 -40.39 -19.97
CA PRO A 148 -24.21 -40.24 -19.56
C PRO A 148 -23.83 -38.76 -19.55
N TYR A 149 -23.10 -38.35 -18.52
CA TYR A 149 -22.53 -37.01 -18.42
C TYR A 149 -21.06 -37.08 -18.03
N LEU A 150 -20.35 -36.02 -18.38
CA LEU A 150 -18.95 -35.79 -18.05
C LEU A 150 -18.87 -34.44 -17.35
N ILE A 151 -18.19 -34.40 -16.21
CA ILE A 151 -17.89 -33.15 -15.51
C ILE A 151 -16.52 -32.66 -15.99
N ILE A 152 -16.48 -31.39 -16.38
CA ILE A 152 -15.27 -30.67 -16.74
C ILE A 152 -15.25 -29.41 -15.89
N ASP A 153 -14.28 -29.31 -14.99
CA ASP A 153 -14.03 -28.04 -14.30
C ASP A 153 -13.03 -27.22 -15.10
N SER A 154 -13.24 -25.92 -15.13
CA SER A 154 -12.35 -24.95 -15.76
C SER A 154 -11.90 -23.92 -14.74
N TYR A 155 -10.61 -23.58 -14.76
CA TYR A 155 -9.98 -22.57 -13.91
C TYR A 155 -9.21 -21.55 -14.74
N GLY A 156 -8.81 -20.45 -14.09
CA GLY A 156 -8.09 -19.35 -14.73
C GLY A 156 -9.04 -18.41 -15.48
N SER A 157 -8.50 -17.60 -16.37
CA SER A 157 -9.27 -16.51 -16.97
C SER A 157 -10.29 -16.93 -18.04
N CYS A 158 -10.37 -18.22 -18.42
CA CYS A 158 -11.40 -18.71 -19.33
C CYS A 158 -12.78 -18.83 -18.70
N ILE A 159 -12.90 -18.85 -17.37
CA ILE A 159 -14.22 -18.86 -16.72
C ILE A 159 -15.05 -17.67 -17.20
N PHE A 160 -14.40 -16.52 -17.41
CA PHE A 160 -15.03 -15.28 -17.85
C PHE A 160 -15.29 -15.20 -19.36
N LEU A 161 -14.80 -16.17 -20.15
CA LEU A 161 -15.01 -16.24 -21.60
C LEU A 161 -16.12 -17.21 -22.02
N ILE A 162 -16.71 -17.97 -21.08
CA ILE A 162 -17.84 -18.86 -21.38
C ILE A 162 -19.15 -18.06 -21.22
N PRO A 163 -19.88 -17.75 -22.31
CA PRO A 163 -21.02 -16.82 -22.27
C PRO A 163 -22.30 -17.37 -21.60
N SER A 164 -22.24 -18.48 -20.86
CA SER A 164 -23.46 -19.22 -20.48
C SER A 164 -23.84 -19.19 -19.00
N LEU A 165 -23.21 -18.35 -18.16
CA LEU A 165 -23.58 -18.20 -16.74
C LEU A 165 -23.58 -16.73 -16.28
N ARG A 166 -24.25 -15.84 -17.04
CA ARG A 166 -24.68 -14.53 -16.55
C ARG A 166 -26.20 -14.42 -16.58
#